data_AF-A0A4V2B9F7-F1
#
_entry.id   AF-A0A4V2B9F7-F1
#
_cell.length_a   1.000
_cell.length_b   1.000
_cell.length_c   1.000
_cell.angle_alpha   90.00
_cell.angle_beta   90.00
_cell.angle_gamma   90.00
#
_symmetry.space_group_name_H-M   'P 1'
#
loop_
_entity.id
_entity.type
_entity.pdbx_description
1 polymer ?
#
loop_
_entity_poly.entity_id
_entity_poly.type
_entity_poly.pdbx_seq_one_letter_code
_entity_poly.pdbx_strand_id
1 'polypeptide(L)'
;VEKHRKAQEDEKQLWLSKCLAALRSAEAKLLDLDTKEVQARREFSGLGNPSQDAPVNAARFWMLDQFIQGQKVHRAALKKQLQVEEQEVGMAYREFMKAQQQRKIMEKLRERRQAQYNVAFKKHEARQQDEMYVMRARLVKEEDSHEE
;
A
#
# COMPACT_ATOMS: atom_id res chain seq x y z
N VAL A 1 4.52 20.30 -7.65
CA VAL A 1 3.52 19.89 -6.63
C VAL A 1 2.85 18.55 -6.96
N GLU A 2 2.32 18.32 -8.16
CA GLU A 2 1.73 17.00 -8.52
C GLU A 2 2.73 15.84 -8.52
N LYS A 3 3.89 16.00 -9.17
CA LYS A 3 4.96 15.00 -9.13
C LYS A 3 5.36 14.65 -7.68
N HIS A 4 5.33 15.65 -6.80
CA HIS A 4 5.64 15.49 -5.38
C HIS A 4 4.55 14.71 -4.64
N ARG A 5 3.27 14.97 -4.89
CA ARG A 5 2.16 14.23 -4.25
C ARG A 5 2.04 12.78 -4.75
N LYS A 6 2.30 12.54 -6.03
CA LYS A 6 2.41 11.18 -6.56
C LYS A 6 3.59 10.45 -5.91
N ALA A 7 4.76 11.09 -5.83
CA ALA A 7 5.91 10.52 -5.13
C ALA A 7 5.61 10.22 -3.66
N GLN A 8 4.84 11.08 -2.98
CA GLN A 8 4.38 10.81 -1.61
C GLN A 8 3.46 9.60 -1.52
N GLU A 9 2.49 9.45 -2.43
CA GLU A 9 1.65 8.24 -2.48
C GLU A 9 2.50 6.99 -2.71
N ASP A 10 3.41 7.03 -3.69
CA ASP A 10 4.32 5.93 -4.02
C ASP A 10 5.21 5.57 -2.81
N GLU A 11 5.71 6.57 -2.08
CA GLU A 11 6.48 6.39 -0.85
C GLU A 11 5.65 5.73 0.26
N LYS A 12 4.41 6.18 0.48
CA LYS A 12 3.50 5.58 1.47
C LYS A 12 3.09 4.16 1.08
N GLN A 13 2.92 3.89 -0.20
CA GLN A 13 2.67 2.54 -0.72
C GLN A 13 3.87 1.62 -0.48
N LEU A 14 5.08 2.12 -0.73
CA LEU A 14 6.32 1.40 -0.45
C LEU A 14 6.45 1.11 1.05
N TRP A 15 6.16 2.08 1.90
CA TRP A 15 6.17 1.90 3.35
C TRP A 15 5.16 0.84 3.80
N LEU A 16 3.90 0.90 3.32
CA LEU A 16 2.89 -0.11 3.57
C LEU A 16 3.35 -1.52 3.15
N SER A 17 3.99 -1.64 1.97
CA SER A 17 4.51 -2.92 1.48
C SER A 17 5.60 -3.50 2.39
N LYS A 18 6.46 -2.63 2.96
CA LYS A 18 7.50 -3.02 3.91
C LYS A 18 6.89 -3.53 5.22
N CYS A 19 5.91 -2.82 5.77
CA CYS A 19 5.21 -3.26 6.99
C CYS A 19 4.49 -4.59 6.76
N LEU A 20 3.82 -4.78 5.61
CA LEU A 20 3.19 -6.06 5.28
C LEU A 20 4.20 -7.20 5.14
N ALA A 21 5.38 -6.92 4.58
CA ALA A 21 6.45 -7.91 4.48
C ALA A 21 7.01 -8.29 5.86
N ALA A 22 7.16 -7.32 6.76
CA ALA A 22 7.59 -7.54 8.14
C ALA A 22 6.59 -8.39 8.91
N LEU A 23 5.29 -8.07 8.81
CA LEU A 23 4.19 -8.86 9.38
C LEU A 23 4.23 -10.31 8.89
N ARG A 24 4.28 -10.53 7.57
CA ARG A 24 4.36 -11.88 6.98
C ARG A 24 5.60 -12.65 7.42
N SER A 25 6.74 -11.97 7.55
CA SER A 25 7.96 -12.57 8.08
C SER A 25 7.79 -13.02 9.54
N ALA A 26 7.12 -12.21 10.37
CA ALA A 26 6.82 -12.58 11.75
C ALA A 26 5.82 -13.75 11.83
N GLU A 27 4.80 -13.79 10.96
CA GLU A 27 3.85 -14.90 10.84
C GLU A 27 4.56 -16.20 10.45
N ALA A 28 5.46 -16.13 9.46
CA ALA A 28 6.23 -17.29 9.02
C ALA A 28 7.13 -17.84 10.13
N LYS A 29 7.77 -16.96 10.92
CA LYS A 29 8.57 -17.35 12.09
C LYS A 29 7.71 -18.02 13.17
N LEU A 30 6.51 -17.49 13.41
CA LEU A 30 5.58 -18.09 14.37
C LEU A 30 5.17 -19.51 13.92
N LEU A 31 4.84 -19.68 12.64
CA LEU A 31 4.49 -20.97 12.06
C LEU A 31 5.66 -21.97 12.17
N ASP A 32 6.89 -21.55 11.86
CA ASP A 32 8.08 -22.38 12.00
C ASP A 32 8.27 -22.85 13.46
N LEU A 33 8.12 -21.95 14.44
CA LEU A 33 8.17 -22.34 15.86
C LEU A 33 7.06 -23.30 16.26
N ASP A 34 5.85 -23.10 15.75
CA ASP A 34 4.72 -23.99 16.02
C ASP A 34 4.97 -25.40 15.46
N THR A 35 5.54 -25.51 14.25
CA THR A 35 5.92 -26.81 13.68
C THR A 35 7.00 -27.51 14.51
N LYS A 36 8.03 -26.77 14.95
CA LYS A 36 9.10 -27.29 15.80
C LYS A 36 8.60 -27.72 17.17
N GLU A 37 7.68 -26.97 17.78
CA GLU A 37 7.09 -27.36 19.07
C GLU A 37 6.24 -28.62 18.93
N VAL A 38 5.42 -28.74 17.87
CA VAL A 38 4.62 -29.95 17.62
C VAL A 38 5.52 -31.15 17.42
N GLN A 39 6.61 -31.01 16.66
CA GLN A 39 7.57 -32.09 16.48
C GLN A 39 8.24 -32.49 17.81
N ALA A 40 8.73 -31.51 18.59
CA ALA A 40 9.34 -31.78 19.89
C ALA A 40 8.37 -32.47 20.86
N ARG A 41 7.08 -32.09 20.85
CA ARG A 41 6.04 -32.75 21.66
C ARG A 41 5.76 -34.19 21.22
N ARG A 42 5.78 -34.47 19.91
CA ARG A 42 5.65 -35.83 19.39
C ARG A 42 6.84 -36.70 19.81
N GLU A 43 8.05 -36.17 19.70
CA GLU A 43 9.26 -36.85 20.16
C GLU A 43 9.24 -37.09 21.66
N PHE A 44 8.81 -36.10 22.45
CA PHE A 44 8.64 -36.19 23.89
C PHE A 44 7.61 -37.27 24.28
N SER A 45 6.47 -37.33 23.60
CA SER A 45 5.46 -38.37 23.81
C SER A 45 5.97 -39.76 23.42
N GLY A 46 6.81 -39.86 22.37
CA GLY A 46 7.41 -41.11 21.94
C GLY A 46 8.38 -41.70 22.96
N LEU A 47 9.10 -40.86 23.72
CA LEU A 47 10.00 -41.29 24.80
C LEU A 47 9.27 -41.86 26.01
N GLY A 48 7.99 -41.52 26.19
CA GLY A 48 7.15 -42.06 27.27
C GLY A 48 6.44 -43.37 26.93
N ASN A 49 6.62 -43.89 25.70
CA ASN A 49 5.94 -45.10 25.25
C ASN A 49 6.78 -46.35 25.56
N PRO A 50 6.31 -47.28 26.44
CA PRO A 50 7.09 -48.43 26.88
C PRO A 50 7.31 -49.52 25.81
N SER A 51 6.85 -49.31 24.57
CA SER A 51 6.95 -50.27 23.47
C SER A 51 8.31 -50.30 22.76
N GLN A 52 9.23 -49.38 23.09
CA GLN A 52 10.58 -49.36 22.54
C GLN A 52 11.58 -49.73 23.64
N ASP A 53 12.31 -50.84 23.45
CA ASP A 53 13.33 -51.44 24.35
C ASP A 53 14.57 -50.56 24.65
N ALA A 54 14.45 -49.23 24.57
CA ALA A 54 15.53 -48.32 24.89
C ALA A 54 15.39 -47.80 26.33
N PRO A 55 16.45 -47.81 27.16
CA PRO A 55 16.41 -47.17 28.46
C PRO A 55 16.03 -45.71 28.28
N VAL A 56 15.00 -45.25 29.00
CA VAL A 56 14.52 -43.87 28.98
C VAL A 56 15.73 -42.95 29.22
N ASN A 57 16.19 -42.28 28.16
CA ASN A 57 17.33 -41.39 28.25
C ASN A 57 16.84 -40.10 28.96
N ALA A 58 16.96 -40.09 30.29
CA ALA A 58 16.54 -38.97 31.14
C ALA A 58 17.13 -37.63 30.68
N ALA A 59 18.35 -37.62 30.13
CA ALA A 59 18.96 -36.43 29.55
C ALA A 59 18.20 -35.93 28.31
N ARG A 60 17.77 -36.83 27.41
CA ARG A 60 16.98 -36.46 26.23
C ARG A 60 15.59 -35.94 26.59
N PHE A 61 14.96 -36.54 27.60
CA PHE A 61 13.69 -36.07 28.14
C PHE A 61 13.80 -34.64 28.69
N TRP A 62 14.81 -34.38 29.52
CA TRP A 62 15.03 -33.06 30.12
C TRP A 62 15.37 -32.01 29.06
N MET A 63 16.18 -32.35 28.06
CA MET A 63 16.48 -31.44 26.93
C MET A 63 15.22 -31.06 26.14
N LEU A 64 14.34 -32.02 25.83
CA LEU A 64 13.10 -31.74 25.10
C LEU A 64 12.11 -30.92 25.93
N ASP A 65 12.00 -31.17 27.24
CA ASP A 65 11.15 -30.36 28.11
C ASP A 65 11.65 -28.91 28.19
N GLN A 66 12.95 -28.70 28.41
CA GLN A 66 13.56 -27.36 28.40
C GLN A 66 13.37 -26.66 27.06
N PHE A 67 13.53 -27.38 25.95
CA PHE A 67 13.26 -26.84 24.62
C PHE A 67 11.80 -26.40 24.48
N ILE A 68 10.82 -27.23 24.84
CA ILE A 68 9.39 -26.90 24.76
C ILE A 68 9.06 -25.69 25.64
N GLN A 69 9.62 -25.61 26.85
CA GLN A 69 9.44 -24.45 27.72
C GLN A 69 10.03 -23.17 27.11
N GLY A 70 11.24 -23.25 26.55
CA GLY A 70 11.86 -22.15 25.82
C GLY A 70 11.02 -21.68 24.62
N GLN A 71 10.47 -22.61 23.85
CA GLN A 71 9.59 -22.30 22.71
C GLN A 71 8.33 -21.52 23.12
N LYS A 72 7.75 -21.81 24.28
CA LYS A 72 6.59 -21.05 24.80
C LYS A 72 6.93 -19.58 25.03
N VAL A 73 8.11 -19.29 25.57
CA VAL A 73 8.59 -17.92 25.81
C VAL A 73 8.80 -17.21 24.48
N HIS A 74 9.47 -17.86 23.52
CA HIS A 74 9.68 -17.30 22.18
C HIS A 74 8.36 -17.04 21.44
N ARG A 75 7.39 -17.95 21.55
CA ARG A 75 6.04 -17.76 20.99
C ARG A 75 5.36 -16.54 21.59
N ALA A 76 5.42 -16.36 22.91
CA ALA A 76 4.83 -15.20 23.58
C ALA A 76 5.49 -13.89 23.10
N ALA A 77 6.81 -13.87 22.94
CA ALA A 77 7.54 -12.73 22.40
C ALA A 77 7.14 -12.41 20.95
N LEU A 78 7.04 -13.42 20.08
CA LEU A 78 6.64 -13.24 18.69
C LEU A 78 5.18 -12.82 18.54
N LYS A 79 4.28 -13.29 19.41
CA LYS A 79 2.89 -12.79 19.43
C LYS A 79 2.82 -11.30 19.78
N LYS A 80 3.63 -10.84 20.73
CA LYS A 80 3.74 -9.39 21.03
C LYS A 80 4.32 -8.64 19.84
N GLN A 81 5.34 -9.20 19.17
CA GLN A 81 5.89 -8.60 17.96
C GLN A 81 4.85 -8.50 16.85
N LEU A 82 4.07 -9.55 16.58
CA LEU A 82 2.98 -9.54 15.59
C LEU A 82 1.97 -8.44 15.88
N GLN A 83 1.56 -8.26 17.14
CA GLN A 83 0.66 -7.17 17.51
C GLN A 83 1.23 -5.78 17.19
N VAL A 84 2.54 -5.58 17.37
CA VAL A 84 3.22 -4.33 17.01
C VAL A 84 3.22 -4.14 15.49
N GLU A 85 3.60 -5.18 14.73
CA GLU A 85 3.62 -5.16 13.27
C GLU A 85 2.21 -4.90 12.68
N GLU A 86 1.16 -5.49 13.27
CA GLU A 86 -0.25 -5.24 12.90
C GLU A 86 -0.63 -3.76 13.10
N GLN A 87 -0.22 -3.18 14.22
CA GLN A 87 -0.45 -1.75 14.48
C GLN A 87 0.29 -0.88 13.47
N GLU A 88 1.54 -1.22 13.14
CA GLU A 88 2.33 -0.51 12.12
C GLU A 88 1.70 -0.60 10.73
N VAL A 89 1.24 -1.78 10.31
CA VAL A 89 0.48 -1.95 9.06
C VAL A 89 -0.78 -1.09 9.08
N GLY A 90 -1.52 -1.06 10.20
CA GLY A 90 -2.70 -0.22 10.36
C GLY A 90 -2.40 1.28 10.24
N MET A 91 -1.28 1.74 10.79
CA MET A 91 -0.81 3.13 10.61
C MET A 91 -0.41 3.40 9.16
N ALA A 92 0.40 2.54 8.55
CA ALA A 92 0.85 2.68 7.17
C ALA A 92 -0.31 2.71 6.17
N TYR A 93 -1.31 1.85 6.39
CA TYR A 93 -2.51 1.82 5.55
C TYR A 93 -3.31 3.12 5.65
N ARG A 94 -3.50 3.66 6.86
CA ARG A 94 -4.19 4.95 7.04
C ARG A 94 -3.47 6.10 6.33
N GLU A 95 -2.15 6.16 6.45
CA GLU A 95 -1.34 7.19 5.78
C GLU A 95 -1.36 7.05 4.24
N PHE A 96 -1.28 5.83 3.72
CA PHE A 96 -1.44 5.57 2.29
C PHE A 96 -2.81 6.02 1.79
N MET A 97 -3.89 5.70 2.50
CA MET A 97 -5.24 6.12 2.13
C MET A 97 -5.41 7.64 2.13
N LYS A 98 -4.81 8.35 3.11
CA LYS A 98 -4.79 9.82 3.12
C LYS A 98 -4.05 10.39 1.91
N ALA A 99 -2.86 9.86 1.59
CA ALA A 99 -2.08 10.29 0.43
C ALA A 99 -2.84 10.08 -0.89
N GLN A 100 -3.48 8.92 -1.04
CA GLN A 100 -4.29 8.60 -2.21
C GLN A 100 -5.50 9.55 -2.35
N GLN A 101 -6.20 9.84 -1.25
CA GLN A 101 -7.32 10.79 -1.26
C GLN A 101 -6.87 12.20 -1.67
N GLN A 102 -5.75 12.67 -1.13
CA GLN A 102 -5.18 13.97 -1.48
C GLN A 102 -4.84 14.07 -2.97
N ARG A 103 -4.27 13.01 -3.56
CA ARG A 103 -4.00 12.96 -4.99
C ARG A 103 -5.28 13.04 -5.81
N LYS A 104 -6.30 12.24 -5.48
CA LYS A 104 -7.59 12.23 -6.20
C LYS A 104 -8.27 13.60 -6.18
N ILE A 105 -8.25 14.29 -5.04
CA ILE A 105 -8.81 15.65 -4.92
C ILE A 105 -8.09 16.61 -5.87
N MET A 106 -6.76 16.51 -5.95
CA MET A 106 -5.95 17.38 -6.79
C MET A 106 -6.11 17.11 -8.28
N GLU A 107 -6.22 15.84 -8.68
CA GLU A 107 -6.54 15.45 -10.06
C GLU A 107 -7.89 16.05 -10.49
N LYS A 108 -8.94 15.94 -9.64
CA LYS A 108 -10.24 16.58 -9.90
C LYS A 108 -10.16 18.10 -10.03
N LEU A 109 -9.38 18.77 -9.18
CA LEU A 109 -9.19 20.22 -9.27
C LEU A 109 -8.48 20.62 -10.57
N ARG A 110 -7.53 19.81 -11.04
CA ARG A 110 -6.86 20.00 -12.32
C ARG A 110 -7.82 19.82 -13.49
N GLU A 111 -8.60 18.75 -13.51
CA GLU A 111 -9.61 18.51 -14.54
C GLU A 111 -10.59 19.68 -14.65
N ARG A 112 -11.06 20.18 -13.50
CA ARG A 112 -11.94 21.36 -13.47
C ARG A 112 -11.26 22.61 -14.04
N ARG A 113 -10.00 22.87 -13.67
CA ARG A 113 -9.24 24.01 -14.21
C ARG A 113 -9.00 23.88 -15.71
N GLN A 114 -8.69 22.67 -16.19
CA GLN A 114 -8.50 22.41 -17.61
C GLN A 114 -9.82 22.59 -18.39
N ALA A 115 -10.94 22.12 -17.84
CA ALA A 115 -12.25 22.32 -18.44
C ALA A 115 -12.59 23.82 -18.53
N GLN A 116 -12.35 24.59 -17.48
CA GLN A 116 -12.53 26.04 -17.47
C GLN A 116 -11.64 26.75 -18.51
N TYR A 117 -10.37 26.37 -18.59
CA TYR A 117 -9.44 26.89 -19.59
C TYR A 117 -9.93 26.59 -21.01
N ASN A 118 -10.33 25.34 -21.29
CA ASN A 118 -10.82 24.95 -22.62
C ASN A 118 -12.08 25.73 -23.01
N VAL A 119 -13.00 25.97 -22.06
CA VAL A 119 -14.19 26.79 -22.31
C VAL A 119 -13.82 28.24 -22.61
N ALA A 120 -12.93 28.83 -21.81
CA ALA A 120 -12.46 30.20 -22.02
C ALA A 120 -11.71 30.35 -23.36
N PHE A 121 -10.87 29.38 -23.69
CA PHE A 121 -10.13 29.33 -24.95
C PHE A 121 -11.07 29.25 -26.16
N LYS A 122 -12.05 28.33 -26.14
CA LYS A 122 -13.06 28.24 -27.21
C LYS A 122 -13.87 29.53 -27.36
N LYS A 123 -14.21 30.19 -26.26
CA LYS A 123 -14.93 31.47 -26.28
C LYS A 123 -14.07 32.59 -26.89
N HIS A 124 -12.78 32.60 -26.60
CA HIS A 124 -11.84 33.55 -27.19
C HIS A 124 -11.66 33.30 -28.69
N GLU A 125 -11.47 32.04 -29.09
CA GLU A 125 -11.36 31.63 -30.48
C GLU A 125 -12.62 31.98 -31.29
N ALA A 126 -13.81 31.73 -30.74
CA ALA A 126 -15.07 32.12 -31.36
C ALA A 126 -15.17 33.64 -31.57
N ARG A 127 -14.77 34.45 -30.58
CA ARG A 127 -14.75 35.92 -30.72
C ARG A 127 -13.79 36.37 -31.82
N GLN A 128 -12.61 35.77 -31.90
CA GLN A 128 -11.65 36.09 -32.97
C GLN A 128 -12.20 35.73 -34.35
N GLN A 129 -12.89 34.59 -34.48
CA GLN A 129 -13.55 34.21 -35.73
C GLN A 129 -14.66 35.20 -36.08
N ASP A 130 -15.53 35.57 -35.12
CA ASP A 130 -16.59 36.55 -35.31
C ASP A 130 -16.04 37.91 -35.76
N GLU A 131 -14.97 38.39 -35.12
CA GLU A 131 -14.27 39.62 -35.50
C GLU A 131 -13.74 39.57 -36.94
N MET A 132 -13.12 38.45 -37.34
CA MET A 132 -12.65 38.23 -38.71
C MET A 132 -13.80 38.22 -39.71
N TYR A 133 -14.95 37.61 -39.38
CA TYR A 133 -16.15 37.64 -40.23
C TYR A 133 -16.70 39.06 -40.38
N VAL A 134 -16.78 39.82 -39.29
CA VAL A 134 -17.24 41.22 -39.33
C VAL A 134 -16.30 42.08 -40.17
N MET A 135 -14.98 41.92 -40.04
CA MET A 135 -14.01 42.65 -40.86
C MET A 135 -14.15 42.31 -42.35
N ARG A 136 -14.30 41.03 -42.70
CA ARG A 136 -14.55 40.62 -44.10
C ARG A 136 -15.85 41.22 -44.64
N ALA A 137 -16.93 41.19 -43.87
CA ALA A 137 -18.21 41.75 -44.30
C ALA A 137 -18.16 43.26 -44.49
N ARG A 138 -17.33 43.99 -43.73
CA ARG A 138 -17.10 45.42 -43.94
C ARG A 138 -16.33 45.69 -45.22
N LEU A 139 -15.26 44.93 -45.48
CA LEU A 139 -14.47 45.07 -46.71
C LEU A 139 -15.30 44.85 -47.96
N VAL A 140 -16.14 43.80 -47.99
CA VAL A 140 -17.05 43.54 -49.13
C VAL A 140 -18.02 44.70 -49.35
N LYS A 141 -18.58 45.27 -48.28
CA LYS A 141 -19.48 46.44 -48.40
C LYS A 141 -18.76 47.70 -48.89
N GLU A 142 -17.50 47.89 -48.50
CA GLU A 142 -16.68 49.01 -48.97
C GLU A 142 -16.34 48.85 -50.46
N GLU A 143 -16.02 47.62 -50.90
CA GLU A 143 -15.80 47.29 -52.32
C GLU A 143 -17.07 47.55 -53.16
N ASP A 144 -18.23 47.04 -52.74
CA ASP A 144 -19.50 47.27 -53.43
C ASP A 144 -19.86 48.77 -53.51
N SER A 145 -19.50 49.56 -52.49
CA SER A 145 -19.75 51.01 -52.47
C SER A 145 -18.78 51.84 -53.31
N HIS A 146 -17.67 51.26 -53.77
CA HIS A 146 -16.69 51.91 -54.64
C HIS A 146 -16.90 51.58 -56.12
N GLU A 147 -17.75 50.61 -56.44
CA GLU A 147 -18.12 50.22 -57.81
C GLU A 147 -19.44 50.88 -58.31
N GLU A 148 -20.14 51.64 -57.46
CA GLU A 148 -21.29 52.52 -57.82
C GLU A 148 -20.87 53.99 -58.03
#